data_AF-A0A645E0S1-F1
#
_entry.id   AF-A0A645E0S1-F1
#
_cell.length_a   1.000
_cell.length_b   1.000
_cell.length_c   1.000
_cell.angle_alpha   90.00
_cell.angle_beta   90.00
_cell.angle_gamma   90.00
#
_symmetry.space_group_name_H-M   'P 1'
#
loop_
_entity.id
_entity.type
_entity.pdbx_description
1 polymer ?
#
loop_
_entity_poly.entity_id
_entity_poly.type
_entity_poly.pdbx_seq_one_letter_code
_entity_poly.pdbx_strand_id
1 'polypeptide(L)'
;MEMIHTYSLIHDDLPAMDNDDYRRGRLTNHKVFGEDMAILAGDGLLHNAMEIIADACYHNPSRKTTGAMQAIAHGAGIHGMLIGQVVDVFYEGKPLEANILEFIHINKTAAMIRAALKAGAILGGATDTVAESFALAGEKIGVAFQILDDILDVTSTMEELGKPIHSDERNEKTTYVTLYGIEKSREIACKLSDEAISIWNELGEGCIFLKDLTEYLTKRTY
;
A
#
# COMPACT_ATOMS: atom_id res chain seq x y z
N MET A 1 10.20 0.20 6.29
CA MET A 1 8.86 0.31 5.67
C MET A 1 8.57 1.72 5.21
N GLU A 2 8.46 2.70 6.11
CA GLU A 2 8.09 4.08 5.73
C GLU A 2 9.02 4.77 4.72
N MET A 3 10.31 4.45 4.71
CA MET A 3 11.22 4.98 3.68
C MET A 3 10.93 4.40 2.30
N ILE A 4 10.54 3.12 2.24
CA ILE A 4 10.13 2.45 0.99
C ILE A 4 8.81 3.07 0.49
N HIS A 5 7.84 3.22 1.38
CA HIS A 5 6.58 3.89 1.06
C HIS A 5 6.78 5.35 0.63
N THR A 6 7.69 6.09 1.28
CA THR A 6 7.92 7.50 0.95
C THR A 6 8.62 7.65 -0.41
N TYR A 7 9.60 6.80 -0.75
CA TYR A 7 10.19 6.88 -2.09
C TYR A 7 9.15 6.55 -3.16
N SER A 8 8.29 5.56 -2.92
CA SER A 8 7.32 5.14 -3.92
C SER A 8 6.41 6.30 -4.29
N LEU A 9 5.94 7.08 -3.29
CA LEU A 9 5.16 8.30 -3.53
C LEU A 9 5.96 9.38 -4.28
N ILE A 10 7.22 9.61 -3.93
CA ILE A 10 8.06 10.60 -4.63
C ILE A 10 8.21 10.26 -6.12
N HIS A 11 8.40 8.98 -6.44
CA HIS A 11 8.51 8.53 -7.83
C HIS A 11 7.15 8.50 -8.55
N ASP A 12 6.08 8.07 -7.87
CA ASP A 12 4.70 8.07 -8.37
C ASP A 12 4.25 9.49 -8.78
N ASP A 13 4.68 10.51 -8.03
CA ASP A 13 4.38 11.93 -8.29
C ASP A 13 5.12 12.53 -9.51
N LEU A 14 6.10 11.86 -10.11
CA LEU A 14 6.91 12.44 -11.20
C LEU A 14 6.08 12.71 -12.46
N PRO A 15 6.49 13.65 -13.34
CA PRO A 15 5.80 13.93 -14.60
C PRO A 15 5.68 12.75 -15.56
N ALA A 16 6.58 11.77 -15.45
CA ALA A 16 6.55 10.55 -16.24
C ALA A 16 5.62 9.46 -15.68
N MET A 17 4.97 9.73 -14.54
CA MET A 17 4.08 8.86 -13.79
C MET A 17 2.75 9.62 -13.59
N ASP A 18 2.23 9.78 -12.36
CA ASP A 18 0.93 10.44 -12.12
C ASP A 18 0.99 11.98 -12.34
N ASN A 19 2.19 12.58 -12.43
CA ASN A 19 2.40 14.02 -12.66
C ASN A 19 1.64 14.92 -11.65
N ASP A 20 1.61 14.50 -10.39
CA ASP A 20 0.87 15.20 -9.33
C ASP A 20 1.63 16.42 -8.79
N ASP A 21 0.91 17.53 -8.63
CA ASP A 21 1.47 18.77 -8.08
C ASP A 21 1.49 18.80 -6.54
N TYR A 22 0.63 18.02 -5.88
CA TYR A 22 0.43 18.04 -4.43
C TYR A 22 0.44 16.65 -3.79
N ARG A 23 1.14 16.52 -2.66
CA ARG A 23 1.17 15.33 -1.81
C ARG A 23 1.22 15.73 -0.34
N ARG A 24 0.39 15.10 0.50
CA ARG A 24 0.30 15.39 1.96
C ARG A 24 0.09 16.89 2.26
N GLY A 25 -0.76 17.55 1.47
CA GLY A 25 -1.10 18.98 1.64
C GLY A 25 0.02 19.97 1.30
N ARG A 26 1.08 19.52 0.59
CA ARG A 26 2.22 20.35 0.15
C ARG A 26 2.57 20.04 -1.30
N LEU A 27 3.37 20.90 -1.92
CA LEU A 27 3.92 20.63 -3.25
C LEU A 27 4.73 19.32 -3.24
N THR A 28 4.59 18.54 -4.31
CA THR A 28 5.37 17.31 -4.51
C THR A 28 6.87 17.60 -4.60
N ASN A 29 7.68 16.56 -4.35
CA ASN A 29 9.13 16.72 -4.28
C ASN A 29 9.70 17.36 -5.56
N HIS A 30 9.23 16.91 -6.73
CA HIS A 30 9.70 17.42 -8.02
C HIS A 30 9.28 18.87 -8.28
N LYS A 31 8.14 19.33 -7.74
CA LYS A 31 7.71 20.74 -7.84
C LYS A 31 8.55 21.67 -6.99
N VAL A 32 9.13 21.18 -5.90
CA VAL A 32 9.98 21.97 -5.00
C VAL A 32 11.45 21.93 -5.41
N PHE A 33 11.95 20.77 -5.80
CA PHE A 33 13.39 20.52 -5.97
C PHE A 33 13.81 20.16 -7.40
N GLY A 34 12.87 19.97 -8.33
CA GLY A 34 13.14 19.47 -9.68
C GLY A 34 13.04 17.95 -9.80
N GLU A 35 12.84 17.47 -11.03
CA GLU A 35 12.67 16.03 -11.34
C GLU A 35 13.91 15.21 -11.00
N ASP A 36 15.10 15.73 -11.30
CA ASP A 36 16.39 15.09 -11.03
C ASP A 36 16.59 14.85 -9.52
N MET A 37 16.33 15.86 -8.71
CA MET A 37 16.42 15.76 -7.25
C MET A 37 15.34 14.84 -6.67
N ALA A 38 14.14 14.82 -7.23
CA ALA A 38 13.08 13.91 -6.80
C ALA A 38 13.43 12.44 -7.10
N ILE A 39 13.96 12.15 -8.29
CA ILE A 39 14.45 10.80 -8.64
C ILE A 39 15.53 10.36 -7.64
N LEU A 40 16.55 11.19 -7.43
CA LEU A 40 17.66 10.89 -6.53
C LEU A 40 17.23 10.80 -5.06
N ALA A 41 16.24 11.58 -4.63
CA ALA A 41 15.69 11.48 -3.28
C ALA A 41 14.96 10.14 -3.08
N GLY A 42 14.20 9.69 -4.07
CA GLY A 42 13.55 8.39 -4.03
C GLY A 42 14.57 7.24 -4.01
N ASP A 43 15.57 7.28 -4.89
CA ASP A 43 16.66 6.29 -4.91
C ASP A 43 17.42 6.27 -3.58
N GLY A 44 17.72 7.44 -3.02
CA GLY A 44 18.39 7.57 -1.73
C GLY A 44 17.58 6.97 -0.58
N LEU A 45 16.25 7.17 -0.56
CA LEU A 45 15.38 6.55 0.43
C LEU A 45 15.31 5.02 0.29
N LEU A 46 15.25 4.49 -0.93
CA LEU A 46 15.27 3.06 -1.17
C LEU A 46 16.59 2.43 -0.68
N HIS A 47 17.74 3.01 -1.04
CA HIS A 47 19.05 2.50 -0.62
C HIS A 47 19.24 2.61 0.90
N ASN A 48 18.88 3.75 1.50
CA ASN A 48 18.99 3.94 2.94
C ASN A 48 18.05 2.97 3.71
N ALA A 49 16.87 2.65 3.17
CA ALA A 49 16.03 1.60 3.74
C ALA A 49 16.72 0.22 3.73
N MET A 50 17.44 -0.11 2.65
CA MET A 50 18.21 -1.36 2.57
C MET A 50 19.41 -1.36 3.51
N GLU A 51 20.12 -0.24 3.65
CA GLU A 51 21.22 -0.09 4.60
C GLU A 51 20.75 -0.33 6.04
N ILE A 52 19.64 0.28 6.46
CA ILE A 52 19.06 0.08 7.80
C ILE A 52 18.70 -1.39 8.04
N ILE A 53 18.08 -2.05 7.06
CA ILE A 53 17.70 -3.47 7.18
C ILE A 53 18.95 -4.37 7.22
N ALA A 54 19.94 -4.09 6.38
CA ALA A 54 21.20 -4.83 6.34
C ALA A 54 21.98 -4.67 7.65
N ASP A 55 22.04 -3.45 8.20
CA ASP A 55 22.69 -3.18 9.48
C ASP A 55 22.00 -3.91 10.64
N ALA A 56 20.67 -3.93 10.66
CA ALA A 56 19.90 -4.71 11.62
C ALA A 56 20.20 -6.23 11.52
N CYS A 57 20.34 -6.75 10.29
CA CYS A 57 20.73 -8.14 10.06
C CYS A 57 22.18 -8.41 10.49
N TYR A 58 23.10 -7.48 10.22
CA TYR A 58 24.51 -7.59 10.58
C TYR A 58 24.71 -7.63 12.09
N HIS A 59 24.05 -6.74 12.83
CA HIS A 59 24.13 -6.67 14.29
C HIS A 59 23.37 -7.80 14.99
N ASN A 60 22.32 -8.36 14.36
CA ASN A 60 21.49 -9.41 14.95
C ASN A 60 21.25 -10.55 13.95
N PRO A 61 22.29 -11.32 13.57
CA PRO A 61 22.17 -12.33 12.53
C PRO A 61 21.29 -13.50 12.99
N SER A 62 20.09 -13.61 12.41
CA SER A 62 19.13 -14.65 12.76
C SER A 62 18.13 -14.90 11.63
N ARG A 63 17.46 -16.07 11.64
CA ARG A 63 16.35 -16.35 10.72
C ARG A 63 15.24 -15.29 10.79
N LYS A 64 15.06 -14.65 11.95
CA LYS A 64 14.05 -13.60 12.14
C LYS A 64 14.42 -12.33 11.37
N THR A 65 15.64 -11.83 11.52
CA THR A 65 16.07 -10.60 10.83
C THR A 65 16.16 -10.81 9.33
N THR A 66 16.74 -11.92 8.88
CA THR A 66 16.81 -12.25 7.44
C THR A 66 15.43 -12.56 6.85
N GLY A 67 14.54 -13.20 7.61
CA GLY A 67 13.17 -13.49 7.18
C GLY A 67 12.32 -12.22 7.04
N ALA A 68 12.46 -11.27 7.97
CA ALA A 68 11.83 -9.96 7.87
C ALA A 68 12.37 -9.16 6.67
N MET A 69 13.69 -9.14 6.48
CA MET A 69 14.31 -8.56 5.27
C MET A 69 13.72 -9.16 4.00
N GLN A 70 13.62 -10.50 3.92
CA GLN A 70 13.06 -11.17 2.75
C GLN A 70 11.59 -10.79 2.51
N ALA A 71 10.76 -10.73 3.56
CA ALA A 71 9.37 -10.33 3.45
C ALA A 71 9.24 -8.89 2.91
N ILE A 72 10.05 -7.96 3.41
CA ILE A 72 10.08 -6.56 2.97
C ILE A 72 10.57 -6.46 1.52
N ALA A 73 11.66 -7.14 1.17
CA ALA A 73 12.22 -7.12 -0.18
C ALA A 73 11.24 -7.67 -1.22
N HIS A 74 10.54 -8.77 -0.91
CA HIS A 74 9.50 -9.31 -1.79
C HIS A 74 8.30 -8.38 -1.91
N GLY A 75 7.86 -7.75 -0.81
CA GLY A 75 6.74 -6.81 -0.81
C GLY A 75 7.02 -5.54 -1.61
N ALA A 76 8.25 -5.03 -1.56
CA ALA A 76 8.64 -3.81 -2.28
C ALA A 76 9.04 -4.06 -3.74
N GLY A 77 9.61 -5.22 -4.03
CA GLY A 77 10.24 -5.53 -5.32
C GLY A 77 9.27 -6.06 -6.39
N ILE A 78 9.84 -6.80 -7.35
CA ILE A 78 9.16 -7.32 -8.54
C ILE A 78 8.06 -8.37 -8.28
N HIS A 79 7.92 -8.81 -7.03
CA HIS A 79 6.86 -9.75 -6.60
C HIS A 79 5.78 -9.05 -5.76
N GLY A 80 5.82 -7.71 -5.66
CA GLY A 80 4.87 -6.89 -4.93
C GLY A 80 4.70 -5.50 -5.55
N MET A 81 4.99 -4.45 -4.79
CA MET A 81 4.71 -3.06 -5.15
C MET A 81 5.18 -2.69 -6.55
N LEU A 82 6.42 -3.04 -6.91
CA LEU A 82 6.97 -2.66 -8.21
C LEU A 82 6.22 -3.28 -9.39
N ILE A 83 5.81 -4.56 -9.32
CA ILE A 83 5.05 -5.16 -10.42
C ILE A 83 3.62 -4.58 -10.50
N GLY A 84 3.03 -4.23 -9.35
CA GLY A 84 1.77 -3.50 -9.33
C GLY A 84 1.88 -2.14 -10.02
N GLN A 85 2.93 -1.38 -9.71
CA GLN A 85 3.21 -0.08 -10.35
C GLN A 85 3.44 -0.22 -11.86
N VAL A 86 4.21 -1.23 -12.28
CA VAL A 86 4.47 -1.48 -13.70
C VAL A 86 3.18 -1.77 -14.47
N VAL A 87 2.30 -2.60 -13.90
CA VAL A 87 1.01 -2.92 -14.54
C VAL A 87 0.09 -1.70 -14.55
N ASP A 88 0.06 -0.91 -13.48
CA ASP A 88 -0.71 0.34 -13.40
C ASP A 88 -0.32 1.32 -14.53
N VAL A 89 0.96 1.66 -14.63
CA VAL A 89 1.49 2.53 -15.69
C VAL A 89 1.27 1.93 -17.08
N PHE A 90 1.44 0.61 -17.24
CA PHE A 90 1.22 -0.02 -18.54
C PHE A 90 -0.24 0.09 -19.00
N TYR A 91 -1.20 0.07 -18.08
CA TYR A 91 -2.62 0.16 -18.38
C TYR A 91 -3.19 1.59 -18.32
N GLU A 92 -2.36 2.59 -18.06
CA GLU A 92 -2.78 3.98 -18.09
C GLU A 92 -3.33 4.37 -19.47
N GLY A 93 -4.52 5.00 -19.49
CA GLY A 93 -5.27 5.33 -20.70
C GLY A 93 -5.80 4.13 -21.49
N LYS A 94 -5.79 2.91 -20.92
CA LYS A 94 -6.31 1.69 -21.55
C LYS A 94 -7.51 1.14 -20.76
N PRO A 95 -8.46 0.46 -21.42
CA PRO A 95 -9.52 -0.26 -20.72
C PRO A 95 -8.94 -1.32 -19.78
N LEU A 96 -9.46 -1.37 -18.56
CA LEU A 96 -8.96 -2.24 -17.50
C LEU A 96 -10.03 -3.26 -17.11
N GLU A 97 -9.69 -4.55 -17.21
CA GLU A 97 -10.56 -5.63 -16.76
C GLU A 97 -10.47 -5.79 -15.24
N ALA A 98 -11.55 -6.27 -14.62
CA ALA A 98 -11.65 -6.41 -13.16
C ALA A 98 -10.50 -7.22 -12.52
N ASN A 99 -10.06 -8.30 -13.17
CA ASN A 99 -8.94 -9.14 -12.71
C ASN A 99 -7.59 -8.41 -12.77
N ILE A 100 -7.40 -7.50 -13.73
CA ILE A 100 -6.20 -6.66 -13.81
C ILE A 100 -6.23 -5.60 -12.72
N LEU A 101 -7.40 -4.99 -12.44
CA LEU A 101 -7.54 -4.02 -11.36
C LEU A 101 -7.24 -4.66 -10.00
N GLU A 102 -7.80 -5.85 -9.75
CA GLU A 102 -7.52 -6.63 -8.55
C GLU A 102 -6.02 -6.95 -8.44
N PHE A 103 -5.36 -7.33 -9.54
CA PHE A 103 -3.93 -7.54 -9.57
C PHE A 103 -3.14 -6.28 -9.19
N ILE A 104 -3.51 -5.12 -9.72
CA ILE A 104 -2.87 -3.84 -9.37
C ILE A 104 -3.06 -3.57 -7.87
N HIS A 105 -4.27 -3.68 -7.32
CA HIS A 105 -4.54 -3.38 -5.91
C HIS A 105 -3.78 -4.31 -4.95
N ILE A 106 -3.73 -5.61 -5.27
CA ILE A 106 -2.97 -6.59 -4.49
C ILE A 106 -1.47 -6.25 -4.49
N ASN A 107 -0.93 -5.84 -5.63
CA ASN A 107 0.51 -5.67 -5.77
C ASN A 107 0.97 -4.24 -5.43
N LYS A 108 0.39 -3.19 -6.02
CA LYS A 108 0.79 -1.79 -5.83
C LYS A 108 0.59 -1.33 -4.38
N THR A 109 -0.56 -1.66 -3.79
CA THR A 109 -0.93 -1.18 -2.44
C THR A 109 -0.78 -2.27 -1.39
N ALA A 110 -1.45 -3.42 -1.55
CA ALA A 110 -1.57 -4.40 -0.49
C ALA A 110 -0.26 -5.14 -0.17
N ALA A 111 0.65 -5.28 -1.14
CA ALA A 111 1.90 -6.02 -0.96
C ALA A 111 2.80 -5.43 0.13
N MET A 112 2.83 -4.11 0.29
CA MET A 112 3.63 -3.45 1.32
C MET A 112 3.02 -3.59 2.71
N ILE A 113 1.69 -3.54 2.84
CA ILE A 113 0.98 -3.77 4.10
C ILE A 113 1.16 -5.24 4.53
N ARG A 114 0.97 -6.17 3.58
CA ARG A 114 1.26 -7.60 3.75
C ARG A 114 2.68 -7.83 4.25
N ALA A 115 3.67 -7.20 3.61
CA ALA A 115 5.07 -7.32 4.01
C ALA A 115 5.35 -6.74 5.40
N ALA A 116 4.73 -5.60 5.75
CA ALA A 116 4.91 -4.97 7.06
C ALA A 116 4.43 -5.88 8.20
N LEU A 117 3.21 -6.41 8.05
CA LEU A 117 2.62 -7.29 9.06
C LEU A 117 3.37 -8.63 9.16
N LYS A 118 3.74 -9.23 8.02
CA LYS A 118 4.54 -10.46 7.98
C LYS A 118 5.91 -10.27 8.63
N ALA A 119 6.61 -9.19 8.29
CA ALA A 119 7.92 -8.89 8.87
C ALA A 119 7.83 -8.67 10.39
N GLY A 120 6.81 -7.94 10.86
CA GLY A 120 6.54 -7.75 12.29
C GLY A 120 6.30 -9.07 13.02
N ALA A 121 5.48 -9.97 12.45
CA ALA A 121 5.22 -11.29 13.03
C ALA A 121 6.50 -12.14 13.12
N ILE A 122 7.31 -12.16 12.06
CA ILE A 122 8.59 -12.89 12.02
C ILE A 122 9.55 -12.37 13.11
N LEU A 123 9.70 -11.05 13.23
CA LEU A 123 10.54 -10.43 14.26
C LEU A 123 10.02 -10.74 15.68
N GLY A 124 8.70 -10.73 15.85
CA GLY A 124 8.02 -11.15 17.09
C GLY A 124 8.23 -12.62 17.44
N GLY A 125 8.76 -13.44 16.54
CA GLY A 125 8.99 -14.87 16.76
C GLY A 125 7.78 -15.75 16.51
N ALA A 126 6.82 -15.28 15.71
CA ALA A 126 5.71 -16.10 15.24
C ALA A 126 6.22 -17.33 14.46
N THR A 127 5.40 -18.38 14.43
CA THR A 127 5.62 -19.51 13.51
C THR A 127 5.36 -19.06 12.07
N ASP A 128 5.86 -19.82 11.10
CA ASP A 128 5.65 -19.52 9.68
C ASP A 128 4.15 -19.46 9.34
N THR A 129 3.33 -20.37 9.89
CA THR A 129 1.87 -20.36 9.73
C THR A 129 1.23 -19.06 10.24
N VAL A 130 1.61 -18.60 11.44
CA VAL A 130 1.08 -17.34 11.98
C VAL A 130 1.57 -16.15 11.17
N ALA A 131 2.82 -16.15 10.72
CA ALA A 131 3.34 -15.09 9.85
C ALA A 131 2.58 -15.01 8.50
N GLU A 132 2.17 -16.14 7.92
CA GLU A 132 1.30 -16.15 6.73
C GLU A 132 -0.12 -15.67 7.03
N SER A 133 -0.68 -15.97 8.21
CA SER A 133 -1.98 -15.38 8.62
C SER A 133 -1.90 -13.85 8.71
N PHE A 134 -0.81 -13.31 9.27
CA PHE A 134 -0.56 -11.86 9.28
C PHE A 134 -0.42 -11.28 7.86
N ALA A 135 0.24 -12.01 6.96
CA ALA A 135 0.39 -11.63 5.56
C ALA A 135 -0.99 -11.58 4.86
N LEU A 136 -1.80 -12.63 5.04
CA LEU A 136 -3.14 -12.71 4.46
C LEU A 136 -4.04 -11.57 4.95
N ALA A 137 -4.07 -11.32 6.27
CA ALA A 137 -4.84 -10.21 6.80
C ALA A 137 -4.35 -8.86 6.26
N GLY A 138 -3.03 -8.67 6.10
CA GLY A 138 -2.47 -7.47 5.48
C GLY A 138 -2.86 -7.27 4.01
N GLU A 139 -2.95 -8.35 3.24
CA GLU A 139 -3.45 -8.30 1.87
C GLU A 139 -4.92 -7.85 1.83
N LYS A 140 -5.76 -8.44 2.68
CA LYS A 140 -7.18 -8.09 2.79
C LYS A 140 -7.38 -6.63 3.20
N ILE A 141 -6.65 -6.18 4.22
CA ILE A 141 -6.67 -4.78 4.67
C ILE A 141 -6.21 -3.85 3.55
N GLY A 142 -5.11 -4.19 2.86
CA GLY A 142 -4.57 -3.33 1.81
C GLY A 142 -5.49 -3.17 0.60
N VAL A 143 -6.15 -4.25 0.16
CA VAL A 143 -7.15 -4.16 -0.92
C VAL A 143 -8.38 -3.39 -0.46
N ALA A 144 -8.89 -3.66 0.74
CA ALA A 144 -10.03 -2.93 1.29
C ALA A 144 -9.73 -1.43 1.43
N PHE A 145 -8.53 -1.08 1.90
CA PHE A 145 -8.07 0.30 2.04
C PHE A 145 -8.08 1.04 0.71
N GLN A 146 -7.60 0.40 -0.37
CA GLN A 146 -7.60 1.01 -1.71
C GLN A 146 -9.02 1.21 -2.24
N ILE A 147 -9.90 0.22 -2.09
CA ILE A 147 -11.30 0.35 -2.52
C ILE A 147 -12.00 1.50 -1.78
N LEU A 148 -11.71 1.66 -0.48
CA LEU A 148 -12.24 2.78 0.30
C LEU A 148 -11.65 4.12 -0.14
N ASP A 149 -10.37 4.17 -0.53
CA ASP A 149 -9.75 5.38 -1.10
C ASP A 149 -10.45 5.79 -2.41
N ASP A 150 -10.69 4.83 -3.31
CA ASP A 150 -11.43 5.06 -4.56
C ASP A 150 -12.85 5.60 -4.30
N ILE A 151 -13.52 5.11 -3.24
CA ILE A 151 -14.85 5.61 -2.83
C ILE A 151 -14.74 7.03 -2.27
N LEU A 152 -13.73 7.32 -1.46
CA LEU A 152 -13.52 8.65 -0.90
C LEU A 152 -13.20 9.67 -2.01
N ASP A 153 -12.41 9.30 -3.02
CA ASP A 153 -12.05 10.17 -4.15
C ASP A 153 -13.26 10.72 -4.92
N VAL A 154 -14.39 10.01 -4.89
CA VAL A 154 -15.65 10.44 -5.53
C VAL A 154 -16.70 10.99 -4.56
N THR A 155 -16.56 10.79 -3.25
CA THR A 155 -17.60 11.18 -2.26
C THR A 155 -17.19 12.28 -1.28
N SER A 156 -15.89 12.53 -1.10
CA SER A 156 -15.37 13.48 -0.10
C SER A 156 -15.02 14.84 -0.72
N THR A 157 -14.51 15.75 0.10
CA THR A 157 -14.13 17.12 -0.27
C THR A 157 -12.60 17.28 -0.30
N MET A 158 -12.11 18.31 -0.99
CA MET A 158 -10.67 18.58 -1.12
C MET A 158 -10.03 18.89 0.25
N GLU A 159 -10.75 19.61 1.12
CA GLU A 159 -10.28 19.91 2.47
C GLU A 159 -10.10 18.65 3.34
N GLU A 160 -10.88 17.60 3.09
CA GLU A 160 -10.85 16.34 3.84
C GLU A 160 -9.80 15.36 3.31
N LEU A 161 -9.67 15.23 1.98
CA LEU A 161 -8.73 14.31 1.32
C LEU A 161 -7.29 14.83 1.24
N GLY A 162 -7.09 16.15 1.26
CA GLY A 162 -5.76 16.77 1.09
C GLY A 162 -5.14 16.57 -0.30
N LYS A 163 -5.90 16.03 -1.26
CA LYS A 163 -5.63 15.93 -2.71
C LYS A 163 -6.87 16.40 -3.51
N PRO A 164 -6.72 16.78 -4.78
CA PRO A 164 -7.87 17.14 -5.63
C PRO A 164 -8.88 15.99 -5.80
N ILE A 165 -10.15 16.20 -5.42
CA ILE A 165 -11.28 15.29 -5.66
C ILE A 165 -11.42 14.99 -7.17
N HIS A 166 -11.89 13.80 -7.56
CA HIS A 166 -11.98 13.37 -8.96
C HIS A 166 -10.62 13.35 -9.67
N SER A 167 -9.56 13.03 -8.93
CA SER A 167 -8.23 12.76 -9.48
C SER A 167 -8.33 11.64 -10.51
N ASP A 168 -9.01 10.56 -10.14
CA ASP A 168 -9.06 9.34 -10.94
C ASP A 168 -9.87 9.52 -12.23
N GLU A 169 -10.96 10.29 -12.18
CA GLU A 169 -11.75 10.62 -13.37
C GLU A 169 -10.99 11.51 -14.35
N ARG A 170 -10.17 12.46 -13.85
CA ARG A 170 -9.33 13.30 -14.73
C ARG A 170 -8.25 12.51 -15.45
N ASN A 171 -7.78 11.43 -14.83
CA ASN A 171 -6.74 10.56 -15.38
C ASN A 171 -7.32 9.36 -16.12
N GLU A 172 -8.64 9.33 -16.36
CA GLU A 172 -9.36 8.21 -17.00
C GLU A 172 -9.06 6.84 -16.34
N LYS A 173 -8.73 6.83 -15.03
CA LYS A 173 -8.39 5.61 -14.31
C LYS A 173 -9.64 4.77 -14.07
N THR A 174 -9.52 3.47 -14.36
CA THR A 174 -10.56 2.49 -14.02
C THR A 174 -10.41 2.08 -12.56
N THR A 175 -11.41 2.40 -11.73
CA THR A 175 -11.44 2.08 -10.29
C THR A 175 -12.56 1.10 -9.95
N TYR A 176 -12.60 0.59 -8.71
CA TYR A 176 -13.69 -0.28 -8.27
C TYR A 176 -15.06 0.42 -8.38
N VAL A 177 -15.10 1.72 -8.10
CA VAL A 177 -16.31 2.52 -8.21
C VAL A 177 -16.81 2.56 -9.66
N THR A 178 -15.90 2.73 -10.63
CA THR A 178 -16.30 2.75 -12.05
C THR A 178 -16.78 1.39 -12.56
N LEU A 179 -16.21 0.28 -12.06
CA LEU A 179 -16.56 -1.07 -12.50
C LEU A 179 -17.83 -1.62 -11.85
N TYR A 180 -18.03 -1.34 -10.55
CA TYR A 180 -19.06 -1.98 -9.74
C TYR A 180 -20.07 -1.02 -9.11
N GLY A 181 -19.78 0.29 -9.13
CA GLY A 181 -20.53 1.30 -8.38
C GLY A 181 -20.14 1.35 -6.90
N ILE A 182 -20.53 2.44 -6.24
CA ILE A 182 -20.18 2.75 -4.84
C ILE A 182 -20.69 1.66 -3.88
N GLU A 183 -21.97 1.28 -4.00
CA GLU A 183 -22.62 0.32 -3.10
C GLU A 183 -21.86 -1.01 -3.10
N LYS A 184 -21.59 -1.55 -4.30
CA LYS A 184 -20.92 -2.84 -4.44
C LYS A 184 -19.45 -2.78 -4.02
N SER A 185 -18.77 -1.68 -4.33
CA SER A 185 -17.39 -1.45 -3.88
C SER A 185 -17.30 -1.45 -2.35
N ARG A 186 -18.25 -0.80 -1.68
CA ARG A 186 -18.35 -0.80 -0.21
C ARG A 186 -18.61 -2.19 0.35
N GLU A 187 -19.50 -2.97 -0.25
CA GLU A 187 -19.72 -4.37 0.15
C GLU A 187 -18.43 -5.21 0.06
N ILE A 188 -17.66 -5.06 -1.02
CA ILE A 188 -16.40 -5.78 -1.21
C ILE A 188 -15.37 -5.37 -0.15
N ALA A 189 -15.21 -4.07 0.09
CA ALA A 189 -14.32 -3.55 1.14
C ALA A 189 -14.70 -4.07 2.53
N CYS A 190 -15.99 -4.02 2.90
CA CYS A 190 -16.48 -4.55 4.17
C CYS A 190 -16.20 -6.05 4.30
N LYS A 191 -16.45 -6.85 3.25
CA LYS A 191 -16.18 -8.29 3.27
C LYS A 191 -14.69 -8.58 3.52
N LEU A 192 -13.79 -7.91 2.81
CA LEU A 192 -12.34 -8.06 2.99
C LEU A 192 -11.90 -7.66 4.41
N SER A 193 -12.52 -6.61 4.95
CA SER A 193 -12.29 -6.13 6.32
C SER A 193 -12.71 -7.15 7.37
N ASP A 194 -13.89 -7.73 7.21
CA ASP A 194 -14.42 -8.78 8.10
C ASP A 194 -13.56 -10.05 8.05
N GLU A 195 -13.07 -10.43 6.87
CA GLU A 195 -12.12 -11.53 6.70
C GLU A 195 -10.81 -11.27 7.49
N ALA A 196 -10.26 -10.06 7.42
CA ALA A 196 -9.08 -9.67 8.20
C ALA A 196 -9.35 -9.68 9.72
N ILE A 197 -10.51 -9.16 10.16
CA ILE A 197 -10.92 -9.17 11.56
C ILE A 197 -11.09 -10.61 12.07
N SER A 198 -11.61 -11.54 11.26
CA SER A 198 -11.71 -12.96 11.62
C SER A 198 -10.33 -13.55 11.91
N ILE A 199 -9.34 -13.26 11.07
CA ILE A 199 -7.95 -13.71 11.28
C ILE A 199 -7.41 -13.19 12.62
N TRP A 200 -7.64 -11.92 12.95
CA TRP A 200 -7.21 -11.35 14.23
C TRP A 200 -7.89 -12.00 15.44
N ASN A 201 -9.19 -12.30 15.33
CA ASN A 201 -9.91 -12.98 16.40
C ASN A 201 -9.41 -14.43 16.60
N GLU A 202 -9.07 -15.15 15.52
CA GLU A 202 -8.52 -16.51 15.59
C GLU A 202 -7.12 -16.55 16.23
N LEU A 203 -6.31 -15.53 16.02
CA LEU A 203 -4.97 -15.39 16.61
C LEU A 203 -5.00 -14.91 18.07
N GLY A 204 -6.16 -14.48 18.57
CA GLY A 204 -6.42 -14.19 19.98
C GLY A 204 -6.08 -12.77 20.43
N GLU A 205 -6.14 -12.55 21.75
CA GLU A 205 -6.11 -11.21 22.38
C GLU A 205 -4.84 -10.39 22.07
N GLY A 206 -3.74 -11.05 21.72
CA GLY A 206 -2.50 -10.38 21.30
C GLY A 206 -2.65 -9.52 20.04
N CYS A 207 -3.73 -9.69 19.27
CA CYS A 207 -4.00 -8.95 18.04
C CYS A 207 -5.01 -7.81 18.21
N ILE A 208 -5.39 -7.43 19.45
CA ILE A 208 -6.44 -6.42 19.68
C ILE A 208 -6.12 -5.08 18.99
N PHE A 209 -4.87 -4.62 19.05
CA PHE A 209 -4.44 -3.41 18.36
C PHE A 209 -4.65 -3.49 16.84
N LEU A 210 -4.34 -4.65 16.23
CA LEU A 210 -4.50 -4.84 14.78
C LEU A 210 -5.97 -4.93 14.37
N LYS A 211 -6.81 -5.51 15.23
CA LYS A 211 -8.26 -5.50 15.06
C LYS A 211 -8.80 -4.08 15.10
N ASP A 212 -8.48 -3.31 16.13
CA ASP A 212 -8.94 -1.92 16.29
C ASP A 212 -8.46 -1.05 15.12
N LEU A 213 -7.21 -1.24 14.68
CA LEU A 213 -6.67 -0.56 13.50
C LEU A 213 -7.43 -0.94 12.23
N THR A 214 -7.76 -2.22 12.05
CA THR A 214 -8.54 -2.71 10.89
C THR A 214 -9.94 -2.09 10.90
N GLU A 215 -10.61 -2.04 12.04
CA GLU A 215 -11.92 -1.39 12.18
C GLU A 215 -11.86 0.13 11.94
N TYR A 216 -10.78 0.79 12.38
CA TYR A 216 -10.58 2.21 12.13
C TYR A 216 -10.37 2.49 10.63
N LEU A 217 -9.46 1.77 9.97
CA LEU A 217 -9.13 1.96 8.56
C LEU A 217 -10.34 1.76 7.64
N THR A 218 -11.33 0.99 8.10
CA THR A 218 -12.51 0.58 7.32
C THR A 218 -13.73 1.46 7.58
N LYS A 219 -13.66 2.29 8.63
CA LYS A 219 -14.67 3.30 8.99
C LYS A 219 -14.16 4.73 8.81
N ARG A 220 -12.93 4.92 8.32
CA ARG A 220 -12.33 6.24 8.13
C ARG A 220 -13.13 7.05 7.11
N THR A 221 -13.18 8.36 7.33
CA THR A 221 -13.83 9.34 6.45
C THR A 221 -12.83 10.27 5.76
N TYR A 222 -11.52 9.97 5.89
CA TYR A 222 -10.38 10.70 5.31
C TYR A 222 -9.17 9.78 5.12
#